data_AF-A0A951HGC1-F1
#
_entry.id   AF-A0A951HGC1-F1
#
_cell.length_a   1.000
_cell.length_b   1.000
_cell.length_c   1.000
_cell.angle_alpha   90.00
_cell.angle_beta   90.00
_cell.angle_gamma   90.00
#
_symmetry.space_group_name_H-M   'P 1'
#
loop_
_entity.id
_entity.type
_entity.pdbx_description
1 polymer ?
#
loop_
_entity_poly.entity_id
_entity_poly.type
_entity_poly.pdbx_seq_one_letter_code
_entity_poly.pdbx_strand_id
1 'polypeptide(L)'
;MDYSLADIFQSSDYSLDIFKPEELAALEIYDKKGKPYLKDFATGKERPAKPEEIVRQLYVHRLMHRYGYKPSRLEVEKGIWFGSTIAEKRADIVVLDEKNPEEVYIIVECKSPAAKMDWSN
;
A
#
# COMPACT_ATOMS: atom_id res chain seq x y z
N MET A 1 13.15 -4.11 20.22
CA MET A 1 12.26 -5.27 20.15
C MET A 1 12.03 -5.53 18.69
N ASP A 2 12.11 -6.78 18.25
CA ASP A 2 11.83 -7.13 16.87
C ASP A 2 10.34 -7.46 16.79
N TYR A 3 9.63 -6.82 15.87
CA TYR A 3 8.20 -7.07 15.63
C TYR A 3 8.07 -8.07 14.49
N SER A 4 7.38 -9.18 14.72
CA SER A 4 7.04 -10.11 13.64
C SER A 4 5.71 -9.74 12.98
N LEU A 5 5.51 -10.22 11.74
CA LEU A 5 4.20 -10.11 11.09
C LEU A 5 3.10 -10.79 11.92
N ALA A 6 3.40 -11.90 12.59
CA ALA A 6 2.42 -12.59 13.44
C ALA A 6 1.96 -11.73 14.62
N ASP A 7 2.86 -10.92 15.20
CA ASP A 7 2.51 -10.01 16.31
C ASP A 7 1.62 -8.86 15.83
N ILE A 8 1.81 -8.38 14.60
CA ILE A 8 1.08 -7.23 14.05
C ILE A 8 -0.31 -7.65 13.54
N PHE A 9 -0.42 -8.84 12.95
CA PHE A 9 -1.65 -9.38 12.39
C PHE A 9 -2.46 -10.23 13.39
N GLN A 10 -2.03 -10.27 14.67
CA GLN A 10 -2.67 -11.06 15.71
C GLN A 10 -4.17 -10.71 15.78
N SER A 11 -5.05 -11.71 15.64
CA SER A 11 -6.52 -11.59 15.60
C SER A 11 -7.13 -10.85 14.40
N SER A 12 -6.38 -10.59 13.33
CA SER A 12 -6.93 -9.95 12.13
C SER A 12 -7.35 -10.97 11.06
N ASP A 13 -8.41 -10.66 10.30
CA ASP A 13 -8.88 -11.49 9.18
C ASP A 13 -8.07 -11.28 7.89
N TYR A 14 -6.94 -10.57 7.94
CA TYR A 14 -6.09 -10.36 6.77
C TYR A 14 -5.32 -11.64 6.45
N SER A 15 -5.57 -12.24 5.29
CA SER A 15 -4.71 -13.30 4.74
C SER A 15 -3.59 -12.68 3.89
N LEU A 16 -2.35 -13.07 4.19
CA LEU A 16 -1.17 -12.71 3.40
C LEU A 16 -0.82 -13.77 2.35
N ASP A 17 -1.64 -14.81 2.19
CA ASP A 17 -1.38 -15.96 1.30
C ASP A 17 -1.31 -15.55 -0.18
N ILE A 18 -1.89 -14.40 -0.52
CA ILE A 18 -1.81 -13.82 -1.85
C ILE A 18 -0.40 -13.33 -2.19
N PHE A 19 0.48 -13.14 -1.20
CA PHE A 19 1.86 -12.67 -1.35
C PHE A 19 2.86 -13.82 -1.31
N LYS A 20 3.87 -13.75 -2.17
CA LYS A 20 4.95 -14.72 -2.20
C LYS A 20 5.87 -14.53 -0.98
N PRO A 21 6.56 -15.60 -0.53
CA PRO A 21 7.54 -15.50 0.55
C PRO A 21 8.63 -14.44 0.28
N GLU A 22 9.07 -14.28 -0.96
CA GLU A 22 10.04 -13.24 -1.34
C GLU A 22 9.51 -11.82 -1.11
N GLU A 23 8.21 -11.59 -1.38
CA GLU A 23 7.57 -10.29 -1.17
C GLU A 23 7.46 -9.99 0.34
N LEU A 24 7.14 -11.01 1.15
CA LEU A 24 7.09 -10.90 2.61
C LEU A 24 8.47 -10.65 3.22
N ALA A 25 9.50 -11.34 2.71
CA ALA A 25 10.88 -11.20 3.19
C ALA A 25 11.49 -9.83 2.85
N ALA A 26 10.98 -9.13 1.84
CA ALA A 26 11.42 -7.78 1.48
C ALA A 26 10.95 -6.71 2.47
N LEU A 27 9.96 -7.00 3.34
CA LEU A 27 9.51 -6.07 4.36
C LEU A 27 10.48 -6.01 5.54
N GLU A 28 11.12 -4.86 5.70
CA GLU A 28 11.94 -4.56 6.87
C GLU A 28 11.12 -3.80 7.92
N ILE A 29 10.65 -4.52 8.94
CA ILE A 29 9.93 -3.94 10.09
C ILE A 29 10.92 -3.74 11.24
N TYR A 30 10.90 -2.55 11.84
CA TYR A 30 11.81 -2.19 12.92
C TYR A 30 11.10 -1.37 14.02
N ASP A 31 11.67 -1.36 15.23
CA ASP A 31 11.17 -0.53 16.32
C ASP A 31 11.59 0.93 16.15
N LYS A 32 10.62 1.82 16.28
CA LYS A 32 10.83 3.25 16.41
C LYS A 32 10.07 3.79 17.62
N LYS A 33 10.79 3.96 18.73
CA LYS A 33 10.27 4.47 20.00
C LYS A 33 9.15 3.58 20.57
N GLY A 34 9.35 2.26 20.55
CA GLY A 34 8.38 1.29 21.08
C GLY A 34 7.17 1.07 20.19
N LYS A 35 7.28 1.37 18.88
CA LYS A 35 6.23 1.17 17.88
C LYS A 35 6.82 0.57 16.61
N PRO A 36 6.12 -0.36 15.93
CA PRO A 36 6.60 -0.96 14.70
C PRO A 36 6.50 0.04 13.54
N TYR A 37 7.58 0.16 12.76
CA TYR A 37 7.70 1.00 11.57
C TYR A 37 8.31 0.21 10.42
N LEU A 38 8.05 0.69 9.20
CA LEU A 38 8.66 0.21 7.96
C LEU A 38 9.03 1.39 7.06
N LYS A 39 9.78 1.13 6.00
CA LYS A 39 10.04 2.12 4.94
C LYS A 39 9.14 1.87 3.75
N ASP A 40 8.57 2.95 3.21
CA ASP A 40 7.79 2.94 1.99
C ASP A 40 8.67 2.60 0.79
N PHE A 41 8.32 1.58 0.00
CA PHE A 41 9.17 1.11 -1.11
C PHE A 41 9.33 2.14 -2.23
N ALA A 42 8.32 2.99 -2.45
CA ALA A 42 8.36 3.98 -3.53
C ALA A 42 9.13 5.25 -3.12
N THR A 43 8.99 5.69 -1.88
CA THR A 43 9.47 7.00 -1.41
C THR A 43 10.58 6.94 -0.36
N GLY A 44 10.81 5.78 0.25
CA GLY A 44 11.76 5.60 1.37
C GLY A 44 11.30 6.22 2.68
N LYS A 45 10.12 6.85 2.73
CA LYS A 45 9.57 7.48 3.94
C LYS A 45 9.23 6.43 4.98
N GLU A 46 9.52 6.73 6.24
CA GLU A 46 9.18 5.83 7.35
C GLU A 46 7.69 5.95 7.70
N ARG A 47 7.00 4.81 7.85
CA ARG A 47 5.57 4.75 8.16
C ARG A 47 5.30 3.75 9.30
N PRO A 48 4.29 3.99 10.17
CA PRO A 48 3.88 2.98 11.15
C PRO A 48 3.44 1.69 10.45
N ALA A 49 3.97 0.54 10.87
CA ALA A 49 3.67 -0.75 10.27
C ALA A 49 2.32 -1.32 10.79
N LYS A 50 1.23 -0.63 10.44
CA LYS A 50 -0.14 -1.13 10.66
C LYS A 50 -0.45 -2.27 9.67
N PRO A 51 -1.40 -3.17 9.96
CA PRO A 51 -1.81 -4.22 9.02
C PRO A 51 -2.12 -3.68 7.61
N GLU A 52 -2.89 -2.58 7.51
CA GLU A 52 -3.23 -1.95 6.24
C GLU A 52 -2.00 -1.41 5.50
N GLU A 53 -1.05 -0.84 6.24
CA GLU A 53 0.20 -0.31 5.68
C GLU A 53 1.05 -1.44 5.12
N ILE A 54 1.15 -2.56 5.84
CA ILE A 54 1.93 -3.71 5.41
C ILE A 54 1.36 -4.26 4.10
N VAL A 55 0.03 -4.43 4.01
CA VAL A 55 -0.63 -4.87 2.77
C VAL A 55 -0.37 -3.88 1.63
N ARG A 56 -0.48 -2.57 1.90
CA ARG A 56 -0.21 -1.51 0.91
C ARG A 56 1.21 -1.60 0.39
N GLN A 57 2.21 -1.72 1.26
CA GLN A 57 3.61 -1.81 0.85
C GLN A 57 3.93 -3.10 0.10
N LEU A 58 3.29 -4.22 0.43
CA LEU A 58 3.42 -5.45 -0.37
C LEU A 58 2.87 -5.28 -1.78
N TYR A 59 1.76 -4.54 -1.96
CA TYR A 59 1.27 -4.18 -3.29
C TYR A 59 2.21 -3.23 -4.03
N VAL A 60 2.77 -2.22 -3.37
CA VAL A 60 3.78 -1.32 -3.96
C VAL A 60 4.99 -2.14 -4.44
N HIS A 61 5.52 -3.02 -3.61
CA HIS A 61 6.63 -3.92 -3.96
C HIS A 61 6.27 -4.78 -5.17
N ARG A 62 5.07 -5.37 -5.19
CA ARG A 62 4.59 -6.17 -6.34
C ARG A 62 4.50 -5.34 -7.62
N LEU A 63 3.94 -4.14 -7.56
CA LEU A 63 3.83 -3.24 -8.72
C LEU A 63 5.22 -2.91 -9.28
N MET A 64 6.19 -2.68 -8.42
CA MET A 64 7.56 -2.38 -8.82
C MET A 64 8.29 -3.59 -9.41
N HIS A 65 8.30 -4.71 -8.69
CA HIS A 65 9.19 -5.83 -9.01
C HIS A 65 8.57 -6.89 -9.91
N ARG A 66 7.26 -7.13 -9.79
CA ARG A 66 6.55 -8.10 -10.63
C ARG A 66 5.99 -7.47 -11.90
N TYR A 67 5.43 -6.26 -11.79
CA TYR A 67 4.80 -5.58 -12.92
C TYR A 67 5.68 -4.50 -13.57
N GLY A 68 6.84 -4.19 -13.00
CA GLY A 68 7.84 -3.31 -13.61
C GLY A 68 7.50 -1.82 -13.58
N TYR A 69 6.53 -1.40 -12.76
CA TYR A 69 6.23 0.03 -12.62
C TYR A 69 7.36 0.73 -11.85
N LYS A 70 7.96 1.74 -12.47
CA LYS A 70 8.99 2.56 -11.82
C LYS A 70 8.41 3.25 -10.58
N PRO A 71 9.17 3.38 -9.47
CA PRO A 71 8.70 4.08 -8.28
C PRO A 71 8.23 5.52 -8.55
N SER A 72 8.79 6.21 -9.55
CA SER A 72 8.34 7.54 -9.98
C SER A 72 6.92 7.58 -10.54
N ARG A 73 6.34 6.43 -10.90
CA ARG A 73 4.94 6.31 -11.37
C ARG A 73 3.98 5.93 -10.24
N LEU A 74 4.49 5.69 -9.03
CA LEU A 74 3.69 5.24 -7.90
C LEU A 74 3.52 6.39 -6.92
N GLU A 75 2.27 6.76 -6.67
CA GLU A 75 1.93 7.69 -5.59
C GLU A 75 1.08 6.98 -4.54
N VAL A 76 1.36 7.28 -3.28
CA VAL A 76 0.69 6.71 -2.11
C VAL A 76 -0.05 7.84 -1.40
N GLU A 77 -1.34 7.63 -1.09
CA GLU A 77 -2.24 8.65 -0.51
C GLU A 77 -2.43 9.89 -1.39
N LYS A 78 -2.49 9.75 -2.72
CA LYS A 78 -2.74 10.87 -3.64
C LYS A 78 -4.22 11.25 -3.66
N GLY A 79 -4.51 12.55 -3.57
CA GLY A 79 -5.84 13.07 -3.90
C GLY A 79 -6.04 13.01 -5.42
N ILE A 80 -7.10 12.34 -5.88
CA ILE A 80 -7.34 12.14 -7.31
C ILE A 80 -8.28 13.21 -7.84
N TRP A 81 -7.94 13.82 -8.97
CA TRP A 81 -8.83 14.70 -9.72
C TRP A 81 -9.61 13.86 -10.75
N PHE A 82 -10.93 13.84 -10.65
CA PHE A 82 -11.80 13.17 -11.62
C PHE A 82 -12.52 14.24 -12.46
N GLY A 83 -12.01 14.49 -13.67
CA GLY A 83 -12.52 15.55 -14.53
C GLY A 83 -12.33 16.94 -13.90
N SER A 84 -13.38 17.76 -13.89
CA SER A 84 -13.39 19.09 -13.28
C SER A 84 -13.69 19.11 -11.77
N THR A 85 -13.89 17.94 -11.15
CA THR A 85 -14.22 17.80 -9.73
C THR A 85 -13.08 17.13 -8.99
N ILE A 86 -12.63 17.73 -7.88
CA ILE A 86 -11.72 17.08 -6.94
C ILE A 86 -12.50 15.90 -6.33
N ALA A 87 -12.06 14.66 -6.53
CA ALA A 87 -12.51 13.63 -5.62
C ALA A 87 -11.81 13.88 -4.29
N GLU A 88 -12.58 14.23 -3.26
CA GLU A 88 -12.08 14.45 -1.91
C GLU A 88 -11.46 13.18 -1.29
N LYS A 89 -11.61 12.03 -1.96
CA LYS A 89 -11.03 10.75 -1.53
C LYS A 89 -9.61 10.57 -2.07
N ARG A 90 -8.70 10.33 -1.13
CA ARG A 90 -7.31 9.92 -1.40
C ARG A 90 -7.30 8.42 -1.65
N ALA A 91 -6.73 7.98 -2.75
CA ALA A 91 -6.53 6.55 -3.02
C ALA A 91 -5.29 6.02 -2.30
N ASP A 92 -5.31 4.74 -1.95
CA ASP A 92 -4.19 4.10 -1.26
C ASP A 92 -2.93 4.04 -2.13
N ILE A 93 -3.07 3.56 -3.38
CA ILE A 93 -1.99 3.53 -4.36
C ILE A 93 -2.52 4.00 -5.71
N VAL A 94 -1.79 4.89 -6.37
CA VAL A 94 -2.05 5.38 -7.72
C VAL A 94 -0.85 5.04 -8.60
N VAL A 95 -1.12 4.41 -9.74
CA VAL A 95 -0.14 4.29 -10.82
C VAL A 95 -0.46 5.35 -11.87
N LEU A 96 0.51 6.21 -12.16
CA LEU A 96 0.38 7.26 -13.17
C LEU A 96 0.66 6.73 -14.57
N ASP A 97 0.07 7.36 -15.58
CA ASP A 97 0.37 7.05 -16.98
C ASP A 97 1.86 7.30 -17.29
N GLU A 98 2.41 6.50 -18.21
CA GLU A 98 3.83 6.59 -18.57
C GLU A 98 4.14 7.84 -19.41
N LYS A 99 3.22 8.22 -20.29
CA LYS A 99 3.37 9.33 -21.23
C LYS A 99 2.80 10.62 -20.66
N ASN A 100 1.73 10.53 -19.88
CA ASN A 100 1.05 11.67 -19.25
C ASN A 100 1.07 11.51 -17.71
N PRO A 101 2.14 11.89 -16.99
CA PRO A 101 2.25 11.68 -15.54
C PRO A 101 1.17 12.36 -14.67
N GLU A 102 0.38 13.28 -15.24
CA GLU A 102 -0.76 13.90 -14.55
C GLU A 102 -2.01 13.00 -14.57
N GLU A 103 -2.06 12.02 -15.48
CA GLU A 103 -3.19 11.11 -15.65
C GLU A 103 -3.02 9.85 -14.79
N VAL A 104 -4.15 9.40 -14.22
CA VAL A 104 -4.21 8.16 -13.46
C VAL A 104 -4.42 6.99 -14.39
N TYR A 105 -3.53 6.00 -14.31
CA TYR A 105 -3.60 4.76 -15.08
C TYR A 105 -4.27 3.62 -14.30
N ILE A 106 -3.88 3.43 -13.03
CA ILE A 106 -4.46 2.42 -12.13
C ILE A 106 -4.69 3.04 -10.75
N ILE A 107 -5.80 2.67 -10.11
CA ILE A 107 -6.09 2.96 -8.71
C ILE A 107 -6.18 1.63 -7.97
N VAL A 108 -5.44 1.49 -6.87
CA VAL A 108 -5.57 0.37 -5.94
C VAL A 108 -6.11 0.91 -4.63
N GLU A 109 -7.20 0.31 -4.18
CA GLU A 109 -7.86 0.64 -2.91
C GLU A 109 -7.84 -0.60 -2.02
N CYS A 110 -7.21 -0.48 -0.86
CA CYS A 110 -7.16 -1.53 0.16
C CYS A 110 -8.38 -1.39 1.08
N LYS A 111 -9.15 -2.46 1.25
CA LYS A 111 -10.27 -2.48 2.19
C LYS A 111 -9.97 -3.44 3.34
N SER A 112 -10.44 -3.08 4.53
CA SER A 112 -10.42 -3.99 5.67
C SER A 112 -11.33 -5.19 5.39
N PRO A 113 -10.93 -6.42 5.78
CA PRO A 113 -11.72 -7.63 5.58
C PRO A 113 -13.09 -7.59 6.27
N ALA A 114 -13.23 -6.81 7.36
CA ALA A 114 -14.49 -6.63 8.07
C ALA A 114 -15.42 -5.56 7.45
N ALA A 115 -14.96 -4.84 6.43
CA ALA A 115 -15.77 -3.79 5.81
C ALA A 115 -16.92 -4.40 4.98
N LYS A 116 -18.16 -3.98 5.24
CA LYS A 116 -19.28 -4.29 4.36
C LYS A 116 -19.05 -3.59 3.02
N MET A 117 -18.91 -4.36 1.95
CA MET A 117 -18.97 -3.81 0.59
C MET A 117 -20.40 -3.36 0.31
N ASP A 118 -20.62 -2.05 0.30
CA ASP A 118 -21.80 -1.47 -0.30
C ASP A 118 -21.56 -1.39 -1.82
N TRP A 119 -22.27 -2.23 -2.56
CA TRP A 119 -22.19 -2.31 -4.03
C TRP A 119 -23.13 -1.32 -4.72
N SER A 120 -23.81 -0.43 -3.98
CA SER A 120 -24.70 0.56 -4.59
C SER A 120 -23.89 1.73 -5.18
N ASN A 121 -23.77 1.70 -6.51
CA ASN A 121 -23.48 2.86 -7.37
C ASN A 121 -24.73 3.18 -8.18
#